data_AF-A0ABC8TU18-F1
#
_entry.id   AF-A0ABC8TU18-F1
#
_cell.length_a   1.000
_cell.length_b   1.000
_cell.length_c   1.000
_cell.angle_alpha   90.00
_cell.angle_beta   90.00
_cell.angle_gamma   90.00
#
_symmetry.space_group_name_H-M   'P 1'
#
loop_
_entity.id
_entity.type
_entity.pdbx_description
1 polymer ?
#
loop_
_entity_poly.entity_id
_entity_poly.type
_entity_poly.pdbx_seq_one_letter_code
_entity_poly.pdbx_strand_id
1 'polypeptide(L)'
;MSPQLSIDINNELASLSPTPFEPYIFRVDGLLRRENELAYEPEILAIGPYHHGKANLEMMEKHKIRYLQMYLVRTNESSVDRFVNAMQDLEERTRKCYAESIVLEKDAFV
;
A
#
# COMPACT_ATOMS: atom_id res chain seq x y z
N MET A 1 -32.92 -16.15 -17.90
CA MET A 1 -31.66 -15.71 -17.26
C MET A 1 -30.91 -16.96 -16.81
N SER A 2 -29.59 -17.03 -17.01
CA SER A 2 -28.80 -18.19 -16.56
C SER A 2 -28.80 -18.24 -15.02
N PRO A 3 -29.22 -19.35 -14.38
CA PRO A 3 -29.19 -19.48 -12.91
C PRO A 3 -27.80 -19.23 -12.32
N GLN A 4 -26.75 -19.56 -13.07
CA GLN A 4 -25.36 -19.36 -12.68
C GLN A 4 -25.01 -17.87 -12.54
N LEU A 5 -25.45 -17.04 -13.50
CA LEU A 5 -25.17 -15.60 -13.48
C LEU A 5 -25.75 -14.93 -12.23
N SER A 6 -26.94 -15.34 -11.79
CA SER A 6 -27.55 -14.79 -10.58
C SER A 6 -26.81 -15.23 -9.31
N ILE A 7 -26.27 -16.45 -9.27
CA ILE A 7 -25.45 -16.93 -8.15
C ILE A 7 -24.14 -16.15 -8.07
N ASP A 8 -23.46 -15.98 -9.22
CA ASP A 8 -22.20 -15.26 -9.30
C ASP A 8 -22.33 -13.81 -8.82
N ILE A 9 -23.37 -13.10 -9.31
CA ILE A 9 -23.66 -11.72 -8.90
C ILE A 9 -24.00 -11.63 -7.41
N ASN A 10 -24.79 -12.56 -6.87
CA ASN A 10 -25.13 -12.55 -5.44
C ASN A 10 -23.91 -12.79 -4.56
N ASN A 11 -22.97 -13.65 -4.98
CA ASN A 11 -21.72 -13.85 -4.28
C ASN A 11 -20.84 -12.60 -4.31
N GLU A 12 -20.77 -11.91 -5.47
CA GLU A 12 -20.05 -10.64 -5.62
C GLU A 12 -20.65 -9.58 -4.69
N LEU A 13 -21.98 -9.40 -4.69
CA LEU A 13 -22.68 -8.47 -3.80
C LEU A 13 -22.45 -8.78 -2.31
N ALA A 14 -22.44 -10.06 -1.93
CA ALA A 14 -22.17 -10.48 -0.55
C ALA A 14 -20.70 -10.24 -0.14
N SER A 15 -19.78 -10.15 -1.09
CA SER A 15 -18.37 -9.84 -0.85
C SER A 15 -18.09 -8.34 -0.70
N LEU A 16 -19.02 -7.47 -1.13
CA LEU A 16 -18.90 -6.02 -0.97
C LEU A 16 -19.08 -5.65 0.51
N SER A 17 -18.22 -4.76 1.01
CA SER A 17 -18.40 -4.26 2.38
C SER A 17 -19.66 -3.39 2.46
N PRO A 18 -20.55 -3.61 3.45
CA PRO A 18 -21.82 -2.87 3.58
C PRO A 18 -21.62 -1.38 3.88
N THR A 19 -20.44 -1.02 4.40
CA THR A 19 -19.98 0.36 4.50
C THR A 19 -18.96 0.61 3.40
N PRO A 20 -19.12 1.65 2.55
CA PRO A 20 -18.00 2.10 1.74
C PRO A 20 -16.91 2.55 2.70
N PHE A 21 -15.79 1.83 2.76
CA PHE A 21 -14.57 2.44 3.25
C PHE A 21 -14.31 3.64 2.34
N GLU A 22 -14.09 4.82 2.91
CA GLU A 22 -13.65 5.98 2.14
C GLU A 22 -12.14 5.87 2.00
N PRO A 23 -11.61 5.39 0.85
CA PRO A 23 -10.18 5.45 0.62
C PRO A 23 -9.74 6.91 0.60
N TYR A 24 -8.53 7.15 1.11
CA TYR A 24 -7.91 8.46 1.16
C TYR A 24 -6.71 8.56 0.19
N ILE A 25 -6.25 7.43 -0.36
CA ILE A 25 -5.06 7.33 -1.20
C ILE A 25 -5.42 6.67 -2.54
N PHE A 26 -5.34 7.46 -3.60
CA PHE A 26 -5.73 7.07 -4.95
C PHE A 26 -4.52 7.09 -5.88
N ARG A 27 -4.49 6.18 -6.87
CA ARG A 27 -3.65 6.41 -8.04
C ARG A 27 -4.25 7.54 -8.88
N VAL A 28 -3.37 8.26 -9.57
CA VAL A 28 -3.80 9.23 -10.55
C VAL A 28 -4.51 8.50 -11.69
N ASP A 29 -5.66 9.03 -12.09
CA ASP A 29 -6.46 8.47 -13.18
C ASP A 29 -5.61 8.22 -14.44
N GLY A 30 -5.84 7.08 -15.10
CA GLY A 30 -5.02 6.65 -16.23
C GLY A 30 -5.11 7.57 -17.46
N LEU A 31 -6.17 8.35 -17.62
CA LEU A 31 -6.24 9.38 -18.66
C LEU A 31 -5.31 10.55 -18.32
N LEU A 32 -5.39 11.05 -17.08
CA LEU A 32 -4.53 12.15 -16.61
C LEU A 32 -3.06 11.76 -16.62
N ARG A 33 -2.75 10.53 -16.18
CA ARG A 33 -1.37 10.04 -16.13
C ARG A 33 -0.73 9.93 -17.51
N ARG A 34 -1.51 9.58 -18.56
CA ARG A 34 -0.99 9.46 -19.94
C ARG A 34 -0.57 10.79 -20.55
N GLU A 35 -1.14 11.91 -20.11
CA GLU A 35 -0.74 13.23 -20.60
C GLU A 35 0.69 13.58 -20.16
N ASN A 36 1.11 13.14 -18.97
CA ASN A 36 2.47 13.31 -18.48
C ASN A 36 2.82 12.26 -17.42
N GLU A 37 3.30 11.10 -17.85
CA GLU A 37 3.58 9.99 -16.92
C GLU A 37 4.65 10.34 -15.89
N LEU A 38 5.65 11.13 -16.29
CA LEU A 38 6.78 11.52 -15.44
C LEU A 38 6.34 12.46 -14.30
N ALA A 39 5.30 13.27 -14.50
CA ALA A 39 4.77 14.13 -13.43
C ALA A 39 4.16 13.34 -12.26
N TYR A 40 3.80 12.08 -12.49
CA TYR A 40 3.15 11.21 -11.50
C TYR A 40 4.01 10.01 -11.11
N GLU A 41 5.23 9.92 -11.64
CA GLU A 41 6.17 8.87 -11.29
C GLU A 41 7.20 9.42 -10.28
N PRO A 42 7.31 8.84 -9.07
CA PRO A 42 8.40 9.20 -8.16
C PRO A 42 9.76 8.91 -8.81
N GLU A 43 10.63 9.91 -8.78
CA GLU A 43 12.01 9.78 -9.26
C GLU A 43 12.97 9.36 -8.15
N ILE A 44 12.71 9.80 -6.92
CA ILE A 44 13.64 9.66 -5.78
C ILE A 44 13.06 8.75 -4.71
N LEU A 45 11.84 9.03 -4.24
CA LEU A 45 11.25 8.38 -3.08
C LEU A 45 9.80 8.01 -3.35
N ALA A 46 9.44 6.75 -3.14
CA ALA A 46 8.06 6.33 -3.00
C ALA A 46 7.66 6.18 -1.52
N ILE A 47 6.42 6.55 -1.21
CA ILE A 47 5.80 6.27 0.08
C ILE A 47 4.60 5.37 -0.19
N GLY A 48 4.54 4.25 0.53
CA GLY A 48 3.48 3.27 0.39
C GLY A 48 3.68 2.27 -0.78
N PRO A 49 2.69 1.38 -0.99
CA PRO A 49 2.81 0.18 -1.81
C PRO A 49 2.65 0.44 -3.31
N TYR A 50 2.07 1.56 -3.74
CA TYR A 50 1.75 1.78 -5.17
C TYR A 50 2.96 1.79 -6.10
N HIS A 51 4.14 2.15 -5.58
CA HIS A 51 5.40 2.18 -6.33
C HIS A 51 6.45 1.21 -5.73
N HIS A 52 6.00 0.22 -4.95
CA HIS A 52 6.89 -0.78 -4.37
C HIS A 52 7.61 -1.59 -5.46
N GLY A 53 8.89 -1.89 -5.24
CA GLY A 53 9.70 -2.73 -6.13
C GLY A 53 10.21 -2.05 -7.41
N LYS A 54 9.98 -0.75 -7.60
CA LYS A 54 10.50 -0.04 -8.79
C LYS A 54 12.02 0.12 -8.73
N ALA A 55 12.70 -0.31 -9.79
CA ALA A 55 14.16 -0.32 -9.86
C ALA A 55 14.80 1.07 -9.69
N ASN A 56 14.16 2.12 -10.23
CA ASN A 56 14.66 3.50 -10.10
C ASN A 56 14.64 4.03 -8.65
N LEU A 57 13.93 3.36 -7.73
CA LEU A 57 13.77 3.76 -6.33
C LEU A 57 14.62 2.95 -5.36
N GLU A 58 15.33 1.92 -5.82
CA GLU A 58 16.07 0.98 -4.96
C GLU A 58 17.11 1.69 -4.07
N MET A 59 17.75 2.74 -4.59
CA MET A 59 18.70 3.55 -3.83
C MET A 59 18.03 4.13 -2.57
N MET A 60 16.82 4.68 -2.72
CA MET A 60 16.12 5.31 -1.62
C MET A 60 15.53 4.28 -0.65
N GLU A 61 15.14 3.10 -1.11
CA GLU A 61 14.79 1.99 -0.22
C GLU A 61 15.95 1.63 0.73
N LYS A 62 17.19 1.56 0.22
CA LYS A 62 18.38 1.34 1.06
C LYS A 62 18.57 2.48 2.07
N HIS A 63 18.33 3.73 1.65
CA HIS A 63 18.44 4.88 2.54
C HIS A 63 17.36 4.90 3.64
N LYS A 64 16.13 4.43 3.37
CA LYS A 64 15.10 4.27 4.42
C LYS A 64 15.56 3.32 5.52
N ILE A 65 16.15 2.18 5.16
CA ILE A 65 16.69 1.21 6.13
C ILE A 65 17.86 1.81 6.92
N ARG A 66 18.75 2.56 6.26
CA ARG A 66 19.84 3.28 6.96
C ARG A 66 19.30 4.33 7.93
N TYR A 67 18.25 5.06 7.54
CA TYR A 67 17.60 6.01 8.42
C TYR A 67 16.95 5.31 9.63
N LEU A 68 16.30 4.16 9.42
CA LEU A 68 15.78 3.33 10.50
C LEU A 68 16.89 2.92 11.47
N GLN A 69 18.03 2.44 10.98
CA GLN A 69 19.20 2.14 11.84
C GLN A 69 19.64 3.34 12.68
N MET A 70 19.77 4.52 12.05
CA MET A 70 20.15 5.75 12.76
C MET A 70 19.11 6.15 13.80
N TYR A 71 17.82 5.97 13.47
CA TYR A 71 16.72 6.26 14.37
C TYR A 71 16.78 5.37 15.62
N LEU A 72 16.96 4.05 15.46
CA LEU A 72 17.08 3.11 16.57
C LEU A 72 18.20 3.47 17.53
N VAL A 73 19.38 3.83 17.00
CA VAL A 73 20.52 4.28 17.81
C VAL A 73 20.17 5.55 18.58
N ARG A 74 19.57 6.54 17.92
CA ARG A 74 19.20 7.83 18.53
C ARG A 74 18.16 7.67 19.65
N THR A 75 17.26 6.71 19.53
CA THR A 75 16.20 6.44 20.51
C THR A 75 16.55 5.34 21.50
N ASN A 76 17.79 4.82 21.47
CA ASN A 76 18.27 3.75 22.33
C ASN A 76 17.39 2.49 22.29
N GLU A 77 16.95 2.11 21.09
CA GLU A 77 16.17 0.90 20.83
C GLU A 77 17.11 -0.28 20.55
N SER A 78 16.82 -1.43 21.13
CA SER A 78 17.61 -2.66 20.96
C SER A 78 17.16 -3.51 19.78
N SER A 79 15.92 -3.35 19.29
CA SER A 79 15.36 -4.09 18.15
C SER A 79 14.29 -3.27 17.42
N VAL A 80 13.81 -3.80 16.29
CA VAL A 80 12.71 -3.21 15.51
C VAL A 80 11.32 -3.68 15.95
N ASP A 81 11.24 -4.63 16.88
CA ASP A 81 10.05 -5.44 17.13
C ASP A 81 8.81 -4.61 17.46
N ARG A 82 8.96 -3.60 18.33
CA ARG A 82 7.83 -2.73 18.68
C ARG A 82 7.28 -1.94 17.49
N PHE A 83 8.13 -1.58 16.53
CA PHE A 83 7.73 -0.83 15.35
C PHE A 83 7.04 -1.75 14.35
N VAL A 84 7.57 -2.96 14.16
CA VAL A 84 6.93 -4.01 13.35
C VAL A 84 5.56 -4.36 13.92
N ASN A 85 5.45 -4.59 15.23
CA ASN A 85 4.17 -4.86 15.90
C ASN A 85 3.19 -3.69 15.71
N ALA A 86 3.63 -2.45 15.91
CA ALA A 86 2.78 -1.28 15.70
C ALA A 86 2.29 -1.16 14.25
N MET A 87 3.13 -1.50 13.27
CA MET A 87 2.74 -1.50 11.85
C MET A 87 1.78 -2.66 11.52
N GLN A 88 1.98 -3.85 12.11
CA GLN A 88 1.06 -4.98 11.98
C GLN A 88 -0.33 -4.67 12.56
N ASP A 89 -0.40 -3.97 13.69
CA ASP A 89 -1.66 -3.55 14.30
C ASP A 89 -2.41 -2.53 13.43
N LEU A 90 -1.69 -1.74 12.64
CA LEU A 90 -2.24 -0.73 11.72
C LEU A 90 -2.51 -1.27 10.32
N GLU A 91 -2.08 -2.49 10.00
CA GLU A 91 -1.98 -2.98 8.62
C GLU A 91 -3.34 -2.99 7.91
N GLU A 92 -4.35 -3.63 8.50
CA GLU A 92 -5.67 -3.78 7.90
C GLU A 92 -6.33 -2.41 7.66
N ARG A 93 -6.23 -1.49 8.64
CA ARG A 93 -6.76 -0.13 8.52
C ARG A 93 -6.02 0.64 7.43
N THR A 94 -4.70 0.51 7.36
CA THR A 94 -3.87 1.19 6.37
C THR A 94 -4.18 0.72 4.96
N ARG A 95 -4.41 -0.58 4.75
CA ARG A 95 -4.85 -1.11 3.45
C ARG A 95 -6.17 -0.51 2.99
N LYS A 96 -7.12 -0.34 3.90
CA LYS A 96 -8.42 0.27 3.62
C LYS A 96 -8.33 1.75 3.25
N CYS A 97 -7.21 2.42 3.51
CA CYS A 97 -6.97 3.79 3.05
C CYS A 97 -6.64 3.86 1.55
N TYR A 98 -6.22 2.76 0.92
CA TYR A 98 -5.94 2.71 -0.51
C TYR A 98 -7.21 2.37 -1.30
N ALA A 99 -7.46 3.12 -2.37
CA ALA A 99 -8.62 2.91 -3.23
C ALA A 99 -8.56 1.60 -4.02
N GLU A 100 -7.36 1.14 -4.33
CA GLU A 100 -7.12 -0.12 -5.02
C GLU A 100 -6.65 -1.21 -4.04
N SER A 101 -7.04 -2.45 -4.31
CA SER A 101 -6.55 -3.60 -3.53
C SER A 101 -5.04 -3.74 -3.67
N ILE A 102 -4.35 -3.82 -2.54
CA ILE A 102 -2.90 -3.99 -2.49
C ILE A 102 -2.56 -5.48 -2.49
N VAL A 103 -1.91 -5.94 -3.55
CA VAL A 103 -1.55 -7.36 -3.77
C VAL A 103 -0.20 -7.73 -3.11
N LEU A 104 0.08 -7.14 -1.94
CA LEU A 104 1.24 -7.52 -1.13
C LEU A 104 0.78 -8.43 0.00
N GLU A 105 1.54 -9.50 0.27
CA GLU A 105 1.38 -10.29 1.48
C GLU A 105 1.58 -9.42 2.72
N LYS A 106 1.03 -9.85 3.86
CA LYS A 106 1.05 -9.07 5.12
C LYS A 106 2.47 -8.60 5.49
N ASP A 107 3.44 -9.52 5.47
CA ASP A 107 4.82 -9.22 5.86
C ASP A 107 5.56 -8.36 4.83
N ALA A 108 5.10 -8.30 3.58
CA ALA A 108 5.67 -7.42 2.56
C ALA A 108 5.08 -6.01 2.60
N PHE A 109 3.91 -5.85 3.24
CA PHE A 109 3.24 -4.57 3.42
C PHE A 109 3.73 -3.83 4.67
N VAL A 110 4.10 -4.58 5.71
CA VAL A 110 4.66 -4.09 6.99
C VAL A 110 6.15 -3.82 6.85
#